data_AF-A0A9D1WEB8-F1
#
_entry.id   AF-A0A9D1WEB8-F1
#
_cell.length_a   1.000
_cell.length_b   1.000
_cell.length_c   1.000
_cell.angle_alpha   90.00
_cell.angle_beta   90.00
_cell.angle_gamma   90.00
#
_symmetry.space_group_name_H-M   'P 1'
#
loop_
_entity.id
_entity.type
_entity.pdbx_description
1 polymer ?
#
loop_
_entity_poly.entity_id
_entity_poly.type
_entity_poly.pdbx_seq_one_letter_code
_entity_poly.pdbx_strand_id
1 'polypeptide(L)'
;MIQDNQPKVPNLPPLIANGDANRGYYVCTYKNKWDSEKKRSVRVRSTSVGRVQGKDKFGLIEFYDEFVKQYPGLKRFQVYRTDGPQRLVFIPKPPRRKRIKDEIPVPQARSNEIAARAARDIPTVSDIFDDESFE
;
A
#
# COMPACT_ATOMS: atom_id res chain seq x y z
N MET A 1 17.13 -12.49 -22.70
CA MET A 1 16.94 -11.27 -21.88
C MET A 1 16.12 -11.66 -20.67
N ILE A 2 16.78 -11.92 -19.53
CA ILE A 2 16.11 -12.31 -18.29
C ILE A 2 15.62 -11.02 -17.63
N GLN A 3 14.34 -10.98 -17.28
CA GLN A 3 13.64 -9.76 -16.85
C GLN A 3 14.22 -9.21 -15.53
N ASP A 4 14.88 -8.04 -15.59
CA ASP A 4 15.41 -7.27 -14.44
C ASP A 4 14.32 -6.67 -13.51
N ASN A 5 13.09 -7.15 -13.58
CA ASN A 5 11.93 -6.61 -12.86
C ASN A 5 11.68 -7.25 -11.48
N GLN A 6 12.62 -8.04 -10.95
CA GLN A 6 12.54 -8.48 -9.56
C GLN A 6 12.93 -7.32 -8.63
N PRO A 7 12.10 -6.98 -7.61
CA PRO A 7 12.42 -5.91 -6.69
C PRO A 7 13.70 -6.29 -5.93
N LYS A 8 14.78 -5.54 -6.17
CA LYS A 8 16.08 -5.79 -5.54
C LYS A 8 15.94 -5.73 -4.02
N VAL A 9 16.31 -6.81 -3.34
CA VAL A 9 16.29 -6.90 -1.87
C VAL A 9 17.22 -5.80 -1.31
N PRO A 10 16.74 -4.96 -0.38
CA PRO A 10 17.57 -3.91 0.19
C PRO A 10 18.75 -4.53 0.95
N ASN A 11 19.95 -3.97 0.76
CA ASN A 11 21.13 -4.38 1.51
C ASN A 11 21.03 -3.81 2.93
N LEU A 12 20.50 -4.60 3.86
CA LEU A 12 20.27 -4.19 5.24
C LEU A 12 21.49 -4.51 6.11
N PRO A 13 21.77 -3.68 7.14
CA PRO A 13 22.75 -4.03 8.16
C PRO A 13 22.32 -5.30 8.92
N PRO A 14 23.27 -6.02 9.54
CA PRO A 14 22.96 -7.23 10.31
C PRO A 14 21.91 -6.97 11.40
N LEU A 15 20.84 -7.78 11.39
CA LEU A 15 19.73 -7.70 12.34
C LEU A 15 19.76 -8.84 13.35
N ILE A 16 19.61 -8.49 14.63
CA ILE A 16 19.42 -9.44 15.73
C ILE A 16 18.07 -9.17 16.39
N ALA A 17 17.44 -10.23 16.91
CA ALA A 17 16.27 -10.09 17.77
C ALA A 17 16.76 -10.28 19.20
N ASN A 18 16.41 -9.35 20.06
CA ASN A 18 16.66 -9.46 21.48
C ASN A 18 15.31 -9.56 22.20
N GLY A 19 15.22 -10.48 23.15
CA GLY A 19 13.99 -10.75 23.88
C GLY A 19 13.86 -9.84 25.09
N ASP A 20 12.64 -9.37 25.33
CA ASP A 20 12.20 -8.80 26.60
C ASP A 20 11.02 -9.66 27.10
N ALA A 21 11.14 -10.19 28.32
CA ALA A 21 10.17 -11.13 28.88
C ALA A 21 8.74 -10.57 28.94
N ASN A 22 8.60 -9.24 29.08
CA ASN A 22 7.28 -8.59 29.18
C ASN A 22 6.82 -7.94 27.86
N ARG A 23 7.76 -7.56 26.99
CA ARG A 23 7.47 -6.72 25.81
C ARG A 23 7.63 -7.44 24.47
N GLY A 24 8.00 -8.71 24.49
CA GLY A 24 8.26 -9.50 23.29
C GLY A 24 9.65 -9.24 22.72
N TYR A 25 9.84 -9.49 21.42
CA TYR A 25 11.15 -9.40 20.80
C TYR A 25 11.31 -8.11 20.00
N TYR A 26 12.37 -7.35 20.30
CA TYR A 26 12.76 -6.19 19.50
C TYR A 26 13.92 -6.52 18.58
N VAL A 27 13.99 -5.82 17.45
CA VAL A 27 14.99 -6.04 16.41
C VAL A 27 16.00 -4.90 16.47
N CYS A 28 17.29 -5.26 16.56
CA CYS A 28 18.39 -4.30 16.58
C CYS A 28 19.35 -4.51 15.41
N THR A 29 19.87 -3.40 14.92
CA THR A 29 21.12 -3.38 14.14
C THR A 29 22.30 -3.23 15.08
N TYR A 30 23.44 -3.79 14.69
CA TYR A 30 24.68 -3.57 15.44
C TYR A 30 25.85 -3.25 14.52
N LYS A 31 26.80 -2.48 15.05
CA LYS A 31 28.10 -2.24 14.44
C LYS A 31 29.18 -2.86 15.30
N ASN A 32 30.01 -3.68 14.66
CA ASN A 32 31.19 -4.27 15.27
C ASN A 32 32.45 -3.53 14.82
N LYS A 33 33.44 -3.48 15.70
CA LYS A 33 34.80 -3.01 15.40
C LYS A 33 35.78 -4.10 15.83
N TRP A 34 36.84 -4.28 15.05
CA TRP A 34 37.96 -5.14 15.46
C TRP A 34 38.74 -4.46 16.60
N ASP A 35 38.88 -5.16 17.72
CA ASP A 35 39.71 -4.74 18.85
C ASP A 35 41.06 -5.46 18.72
N SER A 36 42.12 -4.69 18.42
CA SER A 36 43.47 -5.20 18.22
C SER A 36 44.10 -5.72 19.52
N GLU A 37 43.72 -5.18 20.67
CA GLU A 37 44.27 -5.58 21.97
C GLU A 37 43.68 -6.92 22.40
N LYS A 38 42.35 -7.05 22.28
CA LYS A 38 41.63 -8.29 22.67
C LYS A 38 41.61 -9.34 21.55
N LYS A 39 42.20 -9.04 20.39
CA LYS A 39 42.24 -9.88 19.18
C LYS A 39 40.87 -10.45 18.80
N ARG A 40 39.80 -9.67 18.97
CA ARG A 40 38.43 -10.09 18.70
C ARG A 40 37.55 -8.94 18.22
N SER A 41 36.49 -9.28 17.49
CA SER A 41 35.45 -8.31 17.12
C SER A 41 34.58 -7.98 18.33
N VAL A 42 34.47 -6.69 18.66
CA VAL A 42 33.64 -6.19 19.76
C VAL A 42 32.47 -5.37 19.21
N ARG A 43 31.28 -5.54 19.78
CA ARG A 43 30.10 -4.73 19.44
C ARG A 43 30.23 -3.34 20.04
N VAL A 44 30.26 -2.32 19.20
CA VAL A 44 30.45 -0.92 19.60
C VAL A 44 29.12 -0.19 19.80
N ARG A 45 28.17 -0.41 18.89
CA ARG A 45 26.86 0.24 18.95
C ARG A 45 25.77 -0.75 18.60
N SER A 46 24.67 -0.68 19.35
CA SER A 46 23.41 -1.34 19.05
C SER A 46 22.33 -0.27 18.93
N THR A 47 21.41 -0.43 17.99
CA THR A 47 20.29 0.50 17.80
C THR A 47 19.05 -0.32 17.48
N SER A 48 17.96 -0.07 18.22
CA SER A 48 16.67 -0.69 17.96
C SER A 48 16.06 -0.11 16.70
N VAL A 49 15.63 -0.98 15.80
CA VAL A 49 15.10 -0.61 14.48
C VAL A 49 13.69 -1.13 14.23
N GLY A 50 13.15 -1.93 15.14
CA GLY A 50 11.81 -2.46 15.01
C GLY A 50 11.47 -3.49 16.07
N ARG A 51 10.35 -4.18 15.89
CA ARG A 51 9.88 -5.27 16.74
C ARG A 51 9.33 -6.42 15.92
N VAL A 52 9.40 -7.63 16.47
CA VAL A 52 8.69 -8.78 15.93
C VAL A 52 7.24 -8.68 16.42
N GLN A 53 6.27 -8.86 15.52
CA GLN A 53 4.87 -8.95 15.91
C GLN A 53 4.63 -10.22 16.73
N GLY A 54 3.95 -10.06 17.87
CA GLY A 54 3.66 -11.16 18.80
C GLY A 54 4.67 -11.25 19.95
N LYS A 55 4.64 -12.38 20.66
CA LYS A 55 5.56 -12.67 21.78
C LYS A 55 6.72 -13.58 21.38
N ASP A 56 6.73 -14.07 20.14
CA ASP A 56 7.72 -15.01 19.66
C ASP A 56 8.94 -14.33 19.04
N LYS A 57 10.06 -15.06 19.02
CA LYS A 57 11.33 -14.62 18.41
C LYS A 57 11.25 -14.55 16.89
N PHE A 58 10.30 -15.25 16.29
CA PHE A 58 10.11 -15.42 14.86
C PHE A 58 8.75 -14.87 14.46
N GLY A 59 8.64 -14.30 13.26
CA GLY A 59 7.42 -13.66 12.80
C GLY A 59 7.66 -12.41 11.97
N LEU A 60 6.59 -11.66 11.71
CA LEU A 60 6.63 -10.42 10.93
C LEU A 60 7.38 -9.34 11.71
N ILE A 61 8.30 -8.64 11.05
CA ILE A 61 9.02 -7.50 11.64
C ILE A 61 8.29 -6.20 11.27
N GLU A 62 7.92 -5.44 12.29
CA GLU A 62 7.52 -4.04 12.18
C GLU A 62 8.75 -3.15 12.41
N PHE A 63 9.25 -2.55 11.34
CA PHE A 63 10.33 -1.58 11.43
C PHE A 63 9.81 -0.21 11.87
N TYR A 64 10.61 0.50 12.66
CA TYR A 64 10.35 1.89 13.02
C TYR A 64 10.52 2.82 11.82
N ASP A 65 9.75 3.90 11.80
CA ASP A 65 9.73 4.84 10.67
C ASP A 65 11.10 5.46 10.37
N GLU A 66 11.90 5.72 11.40
CA GLU A 66 13.27 6.23 11.23
C GLU A 66 14.14 5.28 10.40
N PHE A 67 14.03 3.97 10.63
CA PHE A 67 14.77 2.96 9.90
C PHE A 67 14.21 2.79 8.48
N VAL A 68 12.89 2.86 8.31
CA VAL A 68 12.24 2.81 7.00
C VAL A 68 12.60 4.03 6.14
N LYS A 69 12.82 5.21 6.75
CA LYS A 69 13.32 6.41 6.06
C LYS A 69 14.74 6.21 5.52
N GLN A 70 15.61 5.52 6.26
CA GLN A 70 16.96 5.19 5.80
C GLN A 70 16.96 4.12 4.69
N TYR A 71 16.01 3.18 4.74
CA TYR A 71 15.88 2.09 3.78
C TYR A 71 14.48 2.07 3.14
N PRO A 72 14.16 3.01 2.23
CA PRO A 72 12.81 3.15 1.67
C PRO A 72 12.36 1.91 0.88
N GLY A 73 13.30 1.08 0.41
CA GLY A 73 13.02 -0.20 -0.24
C GLY A 73 12.20 -1.16 0.62
N LEU A 74 12.33 -1.09 1.96
CA LEU A 74 11.55 -1.90 2.90
C LEU A 74 10.04 -1.72 2.76
N LYS A 75 9.58 -0.56 2.28
CA LYS A 75 8.15 -0.29 2.08
C LYS A 75 7.50 -1.26 1.08
N ARG A 76 8.29 -1.82 0.17
CA ARG A 76 7.85 -2.77 -0.86
C ARG A 76 7.81 -4.21 -0.38
N PHE A 77 8.26 -4.48 0.85
CA PHE A 77 8.33 -5.85 1.38
C PHE A 77 7.63 -5.96 2.74
N GLN A 78 7.16 -7.17 3.04
CA GLN A 78 6.95 -7.68 4.39
C GLN A 78 8.17 -8.52 4.74
N VAL A 79 8.79 -8.25 5.89
CA VAL A 79 10.03 -8.92 6.29
C VAL A 79 9.72 -9.82 7.47
N TYR A 80 9.94 -11.11 7.31
CA TYR A 80 9.74 -12.11 8.34
C TYR A 80 11.08 -12.58 8.89
N ARG A 81 11.13 -12.80 10.20
CA ARG A 81 12.22 -13.50 10.86
C ARG A 81 11.85 -14.96 11.01
N THR A 82 12.73 -15.86 10.59
CA THR A 82 12.52 -17.32 10.67
C THR A 82 13.66 -17.97 11.46
N ASP A 83 13.44 -19.20 11.89
CA ASP A 83 14.46 -20.05 12.54
C ASP A 83 15.33 -20.80 11.51
N GLY A 84 15.16 -20.49 10.22
CA GLY A 84 15.87 -21.14 9.14
C GLY A 84 17.30 -20.63 8.92
N PRO A 85 18.04 -21.24 7.98
CA PRO A 85 19.38 -20.79 7.59
C PRO A 85 19.37 -19.33 7.10
N GLN A 86 18.29 -18.93 6.43
CA GLN A 86 18.02 -17.54 6.08
C GLN A 86 17.19 -16.88 7.19
N ARG A 87 17.86 -16.11 8.05
CA ARG A 87 17.22 -15.47 9.21
C ARG A 87 16.13 -14.44 8.86
N LEU A 88 16.14 -13.91 7.62
CA LEU A 88 15.19 -12.91 7.15
C LEU A 88 14.63 -13.32 5.79
N VAL A 89 13.30 -13.30 5.66
CA VAL A 89 12.57 -13.60 4.43
C VAL A 89 11.83 -12.34 3.98
N PHE A 90 12.04 -11.93 2.74
CA PHE A 90 11.44 -10.73 2.15
C PHE A 90 10.30 -11.14 1.21
N ILE A 91 9.07 -10.85 1.59
CA ILE A 91 7.88 -11.12 0.79
C ILE A 91 7.44 -9.79 0.13
N PRO A 92 7.43 -9.67 -1.21
CA PRO A 92 6.97 -8.47 -1.88
C PRO A 92 5.52 -8.15 -1.51
N LYS A 93 5.25 -6.89 -1.14
CA LYS A 93 3.88 -6.41 -0.98
C LYS A 93 3.29 -6.20 -2.38
N PRO A 94 2.04 -6.66 -2.63
CA PRO A 94 1.39 -6.36 -3.88
C PRO A 94 1.31 -4.84 -4.06
N PRO A 95 1.49 -4.31 -5.28
CA PRO A 95 1.35 -2.89 -5.51
C PRO A 95 -0.06 -2.47 -5.07
N ARG A 96 -0.16 -1.52 -4.15
CA ARG A 96 -1.46 -0.93 -3.80
C ARG A 96 -2.03 -0.37 -5.09
N ARG A 97 -3.07 -1.01 -5.64
CA ARG A 97 -3.85 -0.45 -6.74
C ARG A 97 -4.25 0.95 -6.27
N LYS A 98 -3.73 1.99 -6.92
CA LYS A 98 -4.26 3.33 -6.74
C LYS A 98 -5.72 3.20 -7.15
N ARG A 99 -6.65 3.45 -6.22
CA ARG A 99 -8.03 3.74 -6.60
C ARG A 99 -7.93 4.99 -7.44
N ILE A 100 -7.90 4.82 -8.75
CA ILE A 100 -8.06 5.93 -9.66
C ILE A 100 -9.52 6.35 -9.44
N LYS A 101 -9.70 7.45 -8.70
CA LYS A 101 -10.97 8.20 -8.73
C LYS A 101 -10.95 8.96 -10.06
N ASP A 102 -11.08 8.23 -11.17
CA ASP A 102 -11.47 8.87 -12.41
C ASP A 102 -12.95 9.17 -12.23
N GLU A 103 -13.25 10.41 -11.88
CA GLU A 103 -14.53 11.01 -12.17
C GLU A 103 -14.72 10.88 -13.69
N ILE A 104 -15.39 9.82 -14.13
CA ILE A 104 -15.89 9.76 -15.49
C ILE A 104 -16.90 10.91 -15.58
N PRO A 105 -16.66 11.97 -16.38
CA PRO A 105 -17.67 12.97 -16.61
C PRO A 105 -18.79 12.26 -17.35
N VAL A 106 -19.90 11.99 -16.67
CA VAL A 106 -21.12 11.49 -17.30
C VAL A 106 -21.52 12.55 -18.34
N PRO A 107 -21.53 12.25 -19.65
CA PRO A 107 -21.95 13.21 -20.65
C PRO A 107 -23.44 13.45 -20.47
N GLN A 108 -23.78 14.59 -19.88
CA GLN A 108 -25.15 15.05 -19.66
C GLN A 108 -25.70 15.60 -20.98
N ALA A 109 -25.83 14.73 -21.98
CA ALA A 109 -26.14 15.15 -23.35
C ALA A 109 -27.14 14.20 -24.02
N ARG A 110 -28.24 13.84 -23.35
CA ARG A 110 -29.40 13.16 -23.99
C ARG A 110 -30.78 13.51 -23.43
N SER A 111 -30.91 14.52 -22.58
CA SER A 111 -32.22 14.91 -22.02
C SER A 111 -32.93 16.02 -22.81
N ASN A 112 -32.22 16.82 -23.61
CA ASN A 112 -32.80 18.04 -24.17
C ASN A 112 -33.49 17.84 -25.54
N GLU A 113 -33.18 16.76 -26.28
CA GLU A 113 -33.86 16.47 -27.55
C GLU A 113 -35.24 15.83 -27.37
N ILE A 114 -35.45 15.09 -26.28
CA ILE A 114 -36.74 14.43 -26.01
C ILE A 114 -37.79 15.47 -25.57
N ALA A 115 -37.39 16.49 -24.81
CA ALA A 115 -38.28 17.57 -24.39
C ALA A 115 -38.72 18.49 -25.54
N ALA A 116 -37.86 18.71 -26.55
CA ALA A 116 -38.18 19.58 -27.69
C ALA A 116 -39.15 18.94 -28.71
N ARG A 117 -39.28 17.60 -28.72
CA ARG A 117 -40.23 16.88 -29.59
C ARG A 117 -41.63 16.79 -28.98
N ALA A 118 -41.76 16.73 -27.66
CA ALA A 118 -43.06 16.64 -26.99
C ALA A 118 -43.88 17.96 -27.03
N ALA A 119 -43.24 19.09 -27.36
CA ALA A 119 -43.89 20.40 -27.41
C ALA A 119 -44.49 20.77 -28.78
N ARG A 120 -44.38 19.91 -29.80
CA ARG A 120 -44.86 20.22 -31.17
C ARG A 120 -46.17 19.53 -31.56
N ASP A 121 -46.61 18.53 -30.80
CA ASP A 121 -47.75 17.68 -31.18
C ASP A 121 -48.91 17.73 -30.16
N ILE A 122 -49.09 18.83 -29.43
CA ILE A 122 -50.29 19.03 -28.59
C ILE A 122 -51.31 19.84 -29.41
N PRO A 123 -52.37 19.22 -29.96
CA PRO A 123 -53.47 19.98 -30.55
C PRO A 123 -54.14 20.82 -29.46
N THR A 124 -54.30 22.11 -29.73
CA THR A 124 -54.99 23.05 -28.87
C THR A 124 -56.49 22.83 -28.93
N VAL A 125 -57.17 23.00 -27.79
CA VAL A 125 -58.62 22.80 -27.61
C VAL A 125 -59.48 23.68 -28.55
N SER A 126 -58.89 24.68 -29.21
CA SER A 126 -59.55 25.52 -30.22
C SER A 126 -59.87 24.81 -31.54
N ASP A 127 -59.33 23.62 -31.81
CA ASP A 127 -59.56 22.90 -33.08
C ASP A 127 -60.73 21.89 -33.02
N ILE A 128 -61.53 21.89 -31.94
CA ILE A 128 -62.51 20.81 -31.66
C ILE A 128 -63.98 21.23 -31.83
N PHE A 129 -64.30 22.52 -32.00
CA PHE A 129 -65.70 22.96 -32.16
C PHE A 129 -65.85 23.94 -33.33
N ASP A 130 -66.10 23.39 -34.51
CA ASP A 130 -66.87 24.04 -35.58
C ASP A 130 -67.59 22.94 -36.36
N ASP A 131 -68.82 22.61 -35.95
CA ASP A 131 -69.92 22.43 -36.89
C ASP A 131 -71.27 22.45 -36.14
N GLU A 132 -71.87 23.63 -36.07
CA GLU A 132 -73.32 23.77 -35.92
C GLU A 132 -73.95 23.50 -37.29
N SER A 133 -74.81 22.47 -37.37
CA SER A 133 -75.91 22.49 -38.34
C SER A 133 -77.14 21.84 -37.70
N PHE A 134 -77.99 22.69 -37.16
CA PHE A 134 -79.36 22.39 -36.73
C PHE A 134 -80.31 22.95 -37.80
N GLU A 135 -80.95 22.05 -38.55
CA GLU A 135 -82.31 22.07 -39.16
C GLU A 135 -82.39 21.09 -40.34
#